data_AF-A0A9E5TFB5-F1
#
_entry.id   AF-A0A9E5TFB5-F1
#
_cell.length_a   1.000
_cell.length_b   1.000
_cell.length_c   1.000
_cell.angle_alpha   90.00
_cell.angle_beta   90.00
_cell.angle_gamma   90.00
#
_symmetry.space_group_name_H-M   'P 1'
#
loop_
_entity.id
_entity.type
_entity.pdbx_description
1 polymer ?
#
loop_
_entity_poly.entity_id
_entity_poly.type
_entity_poly.pdbx_seq_one_letter_code
_entity_poly.pdbx_strand_id
1 'polypeptide(L)'
;AAGVSLFPDEGGDLVTDCSCPDWANPCKHLAATHYILGEQFDEDPFLLFRLRGRSQEQILEAMRQRRADEQVDFEDEFEEEEAEEILPLEETLPNFWEIGEPLEPFPVTIKPPVVALPILKRLGEPAFMIGDSLQSQLGPVYQAITEKAVAVAFGDDEEQKEAKTGEREF
;
A
#
# COMPACT_ATOMS: atom_id res chain seq x y z
N ALA A 1 -9.45 0.87 -8.65
CA ALA A 1 -8.81 1.46 -9.85
C ALA A 1 -9.62 2.69 -10.27
N ALA A 2 -8.98 3.79 -10.68
CA ALA A 2 -9.60 5.11 -10.84
C ALA A 2 -10.54 5.28 -12.07
N GLY A 3 -10.87 4.21 -12.80
CA GLY A 3 -11.83 4.23 -13.92
C GLY A 3 -11.39 5.01 -15.17
N VAL A 4 -10.14 5.44 -15.25
CA VAL A 4 -9.58 6.20 -16.37
C VAL A 4 -8.37 5.44 -16.92
N SER A 5 -8.35 5.19 -18.24
CA SER A 5 -7.20 4.54 -18.88
C SER A 5 -6.02 5.50 -18.94
N LEU A 6 -4.85 5.01 -18.52
CA LEU A 6 -3.60 5.75 -18.62
C LEU A 6 -3.00 5.65 -20.02
N PHE A 7 -3.42 4.68 -20.81
CA PHE A 7 -2.96 4.44 -22.16
C PHE A 7 -4.09 4.62 -23.16
N PRO A 8 -3.77 4.85 -24.45
CA PRO A 8 -4.75 4.73 -25.54
C PRO A 8 -5.36 3.32 -25.50
N ASP A 9 -6.70 3.21 -25.49
CA ASP A 9 -7.38 1.91 -25.49
C ASP A 9 -7.83 1.52 -26.91
N GLU A 10 -8.18 2.52 -27.74
CA GLU A 10 -8.59 2.34 -29.13
C GLU A 10 -7.52 2.87 -30.10
N GLY A 11 -7.45 2.29 -31.30
CA GLY A 11 -6.50 2.72 -32.33
C GLY A 11 -6.68 4.18 -32.78
N GLY A 12 -7.83 4.80 -32.49
CA GLY A 12 -8.10 6.22 -32.76
C GLY A 12 -7.63 7.18 -31.66
N ASP A 13 -7.28 6.67 -30.48
CA ASP A 13 -6.85 7.49 -29.34
C ASP A 13 -5.44 8.06 -29.53
N LEU A 14 -4.67 7.49 -30.46
CA LEU A 14 -3.30 7.88 -30.76
C LEU A 14 -3.19 8.34 -32.21
N VAL A 15 -3.40 9.63 -32.43
CA VAL A 15 -3.23 10.26 -33.75
C VAL A 15 -1.75 10.51 -33.99
N THR A 16 -1.21 9.86 -35.02
CA THR A 16 0.20 9.98 -35.40
C THR A 16 0.34 10.34 -36.87
N ASP A 17 1.26 11.25 -37.16
CA ASP A 17 1.56 11.73 -38.51
C ASP A 17 3.08 11.67 -38.74
N CYS A 18 3.49 11.24 -39.93
CA CYS A 18 4.90 11.17 -40.30
C CYS A 18 5.06 11.60 -41.75
N SER A 19 5.98 12.51 -42.02
CA SER A 19 6.28 13.02 -43.37
C SER A 19 7.06 12.03 -44.26
N CYS A 20 7.08 10.75 -43.91
CA CYS A 20 7.80 9.73 -44.66
C CYS A 20 6.96 9.20 -45.84
N PRO A 21 7.57 8.63 -46.89
CA PRO A 21 6.83 8.13 -48.06
C PRO A 21 6.07 6.82 -47.80
N ASP A 22 6.02 6.36 -46.55
CA ASP A 22 5.33 5.13 -46.14
C ASP A 22 3.86 5.44 -45.82
N TRP A 23 2.95 4.64 -46.37
CA TRP A 23 1.50 4.80 -46.20
C TRP A 23 0.96 3.99 -45.01
N ALA A 24 1.78 3.16 -44.37
CA ALA A 24 1.41 2.43 -43.17
C ALA A 24 1.34 3.37 -41.95
N ASN A 25 0.34 3.17 -41.09
CA ASN A 25 0.26 3.82 -39.78
C ASN A 25 0.04 2.76 -38.68
N PRO A 26 1.00 2.55 -37.76
CA PRO A 26 2.30 3.25 -37.65
C PRO A 26 3.31 2.78 -38.71
N CYS A 27 4.01 3.71 -39.35
CA CYS A 27 5.17 3.40 -40.20
C CYS A 27 6.38 3.00 -39.34
N LYS A 28 7.46 2.51 -39.96
CA LYS A 28 8.69 2.13 -39.23
C LYS A 28 9.29 3.25 -38.36
N HIS A 29 9.13 4.51 -38.76
CA HIS A 29 9.63 5.65 -37.98
C HIS A 29 8.76 5.90 -36.75
N LEU A 30 7.44 5.94 -36.94
CA LEU A 30 6.50 6.05 -35.83
C LEU A 30 6.70 4.88 -34.87
N ALA A 31 6.82 3.64 -35.36
CA ALA A 31 7.11 2.48 -34.54
C ALA A 31 8.41 2.65 -33.71
N ALA A 32 9.49 3.13 -34.33
CA ALA A 32 10.74 3.43 -33.62
C ALA A 32 10.56 4.52 -32.56
N THR A 33 9.81 5.58 -32.86
CA THR A 33 9.49 6.63 -31.88
C THR A 33 8.67 6.09 -30.70
N HIS A 34 7.65 5.27 -30.94
CA HIS A 34 6.88 4.64 -29.85
C HIS A 34 7.74 3.73 -28.99
N TYR A 35 8.69 3.00 -29.59
CA TYR A 35 9.60 2.14 -28.86
C TYR A 35 10.49 2.96 -27.90
N ILE A 36 11.12 4.02 -28.40
CA ILE A 36 11.94 4.92 -27.58
C ILE A 36 11.10 5.60 -26.50
N LEU A 37 9.87 6.02 -26.85
CA LEU A 37 8.97 6.65 -25.89
C LEU A 37 8.57 5.67 -24.76
N GLY A 38 8.34 4.39 -25.10
CA GLY A 38 8.10 3.33 -24.13
C GLY A 38 9.28 3.13 -23.17
N GLU A 39 10.50 3.06 -23.70
CA GLU A 39 11.73 2.95 -22.89
C GLU A 39 11.88 4.14 -21.93
N GLN A 40 11.58 5.36 -22.38
CA GLN A 40 11.59 6.54 -21.52
C GLN A 40 10.52 6.50 -20.43
N PHE A 41 9.34 5.93 -20.70
CA PHE A 41 8.30 5.76 -19.68
C PHE A 41 8.66 4.69 -18.65
N ASP A 42 9.38 3.65 -19.05
CA ASP A 42 9.88 2.63 -18.13
C ASP A 42 10.97 3.21 -17.19
N GLU A 43 11.82 4.10 -17.70
CA GLU A 43 12.82 4.83 -16.90
C GLU A 43 12.18 5.87 -15.97
N ASP A 44 11.20 6.63 -16.45
CA ASP A 44 10.53 7.70 -15.70
C ASP A 44 9.00 7.70 -15.92
N PRO A 45 8.24 7.01 -15.05
CA PRO A 45 6.79 6.95 -15.14
C PRO A 45 6.08 8.31 -15.00
N PHE A 46 6.72 9.32 -14.41
CA PHE A 46 6.12 10.65 -14.25
C PHE A 46 6.05 11.43 -15.56
N LEU A 47 6.79 11.01 -16.60
CA LEU A 47 6.69 11.58 -17.93
C LEU A 47 5.28 11.50 -18.50
N LEU A 48 4.56 10.41 -18.26
CA LEU A 48 3.18 10.23 -18.73
C LEU A 48 2.24 11.32 -18.18
N PHE A 49 2.42 11.69 -16.91
CA PHE A 49 1.61 12.73 -16.29
C PHE A 49 2.06 14.14 -16.70
N ARG A 50 3.36 14.33 -16.93
CA ARG A 50 3.90 15.58 -17.51
C ARG A 50 3.33 15.84 -18.90
N LEU A 51 3.21 14.81 -19.74
CA LEU A 51 2.54 14.91 -21.04
C LEU A 51 1.05 15.29 -20.90
N ARG A 52 0.42 14.94 -19.77
CA ARG A 52 -0.94 15.39 -19.40
C ARG A 52 -0.97 16.73 -18.64
N GLY A 53 0.15 17.46 -18.57
CA GLY A 53 0.25 18.76 -17.94
C GLY A 53 0.29 18.75 -16.41
N ARG A 54 0.61 17.62 -15.78
CA ARG A 54 0.78 17.52 -14.32
C ARG A 54 2.22 17.23 -13.93
N SER A 55 2.74 17.96 -12.94
CA SER A 55 4.06 17.72 -12.38
C SER A 55 4.04 16.56 -11.38
N GLN A 56 5.23 16.02 -11.10
CA GLN A 56 5.41 14.96 -10.10
C GLN A 56 4.93 15.42 -8.72
N GLU A 57 5.26 16.64 -8.32
CA GLU A 57 4.88 17.22 -7.03
C GLU A 57 3.37 17.30 -6.90
N GLN A 58 2.67 17.76 -7.96
CA GLN A 58 1.21 17.85 -7.97
C GLN A 58 0.54 16.49 -7.81
N ILE A 59 1.13 15.42 -8.34
CA ILE A 59 0.61 14.05 -8.23
C ILE A 59 0.85 13.51 -6.83
N LEU A 60 2.09 13.64 -6.33
CA LEU A 60 2.46 13.18 -5.00
C LEU A 60 1.65 13.90 -3.92
N GLU A 61 1.44 15.20 -4.08
CA GLU A 61 0.61 16.00 -3.18
C GLU A 61 -0.85 15.56 -3.22
N ALA A 62 -1.42 15.36 -4.41
CA ALA A 62 -2.79 14.83 -4.54
C ALA A 62 -2.94 13.42 -3.93
N MET A 63 -1.91 12.58 -4.02
CA MET A 63 -1.88 11.26 -3.37
C MET A 63 -1.77 11.35 -1.85
N ARG A 64 -1.00 12.31 -1.33
CA ARG A 64 -0.90 12.56 0.11
C ARG A 64 -2.23 13.08 0.66
N GLN A 65 -2.81 14.07 0.00
CA GLN A 65 -4.11 14.63 0.40
C GLN A 65 -5.20 13.56 0.42
N ARG A 66 -5.28 12.70 -0.60
CA ARG A 66 -6.25 11.58 -0.57
C ARG A 66 -6.03 10.58 0.55
N ARG A 67 -4.78 10.30 0.90
CA ARG A 67 -4.46 9.44 2.05
C ARG A 67 -4.79 10.12 3.38
N ALA A 68 -4.53 11.42 3.48
CA ALA A 68 -4.90 12.21 4.64
C ALA A 68 -6.43 12.28 4.79
N ASP A 69 -7.17 12.50 3.70
CA ASP A 69 -8.64 12.49 3.66
C ASP A 69 -9.22 11.10 4.04
N GLU A 70 -8.54 10.01 3.71
CA GLU A 70 -8.87 8.66 4.20
C GLU A 70 -8.43 8.41 5.66
N GLN A 71 -7.50 9.21 6.18
CA GLN A 71 -6.97 9.14 7.56
C GLN A 71 -7.71 10.05 8.56
N VAL A 72 -8.57 10.98 8.12
CA VAL A 72 -9.30 11.91 9.03
C VAL A 72 -10.33 11.22 9.93
N ASP A 73 -10.48 9.89 9.86
CA ASP A 73 -11.22 9.11 10.87
C ASP A 73 -10.33 8.69 12.06
N PHE A 74 -9.06 9.13 12.11
CA PHE A 74 -8.09 8.84 13.17
C PHE A 74 -7.39 10.11 13.69
N GLU A 75 -8.12 11.21 13.85
CA GLU A 75 -7.68 12.28 14.74
C GLU A 75 -7.93 11.85 16.20
N ASP A 76 -7.10 10.93 16.70
CA ASP A 76 -6.90 10.77 18.15
C ASP A 76 -5.75 11.68 18.57
N GLU A 77 -6.00 12.40 19.66
CA GLU A 77 -5.05 13.20 20.45
C GLU A 77 -3.66 12.55 20.54
N PHE A 78 -2.68 13.09 19.84
CA PHE A 78 -1.27 12.87 20.19
C PHE A 78 -0.85 14.05 21.08
N GLU A 79 -0.74 13.79 22.38
CA GLU A 79 -0.04 14.69 23.31
C GLU A 79 1.42 14.85 22.86
N GLU A 80 1.98 16.04 23.00
CA GLU A 80 3.38 16.34 22.67
C GLU A 80 4.31 15.46 23.54
N GLU A 81 4.77 14.33 23.01
CA GLU A 81 5.78 13.49 23.66
C GLU A 81 7.09 14.28 23.80
N GLU A 82 7.61 14.34 25.04
CA GLU A 82 8.91 14.93 25.34
C GLU A 82 10.00 14.23 24.51
N ALA A 83 10.91 15.01 23.94
CA ALA A 83 11.99 14.48 23.12
C ALA A 83 12.86 13.51 23.92
N GLU A 84 12.74 12.21 23.65
CA GLU A 84 13.60 11.19 24.24
C GLU A 84 15.09 11.49 23.96
N GLU A 85 15.92 11.47 25.00
CA GLU A 85 17.37 11.64 24.86
C GLU A 85 17.96 10.43 24.13
N ILE A 86 18.37 10.64 22.87
CA ILE A 86 18.99 9.59 22.05
C ILE A 86 20.43 9.34 22.55
N LEU A 87 20.64 8.23 23.26
CA LEU A 87 21.97 7.77 23.65
C LEU A 87 22.72 7.13 22.47
N PRO A 88 24.05 7.29 22.35
CA PRO A 88 24.86 6.60 21.34
C PRO A 88 24.73 5.07 21.43
N LEU A 89 24.75 4.38 20.28
CA LEU A 89 24.57 2.93 20.22
C LEU A 89 25.62 2.19 21.08
N GLU A 90 26.87 2.66 21.08
CA GLU A 90 27.98 2.05 21.83
C GLU A 90 27.70 1.97 23.33
N GLU A 91 26.95 2.93 23.88
CA GLU A 91 26.58 2.98 25.29
C GLU A 91 25.39 2.06 25.62
N THR A 92 24.59 1.69 24.61
CA THR A 92 23.41 0.82 24.76
C THR A 92 23.71 -0.65 24.45
N LEU A 93 24.84 -0.96 23.79
CA LEU A 93 25.24 -2.34 23.43
C LEU A 93 25.18 -3.37 24.58
N PRO A 94 25.58 -3.06 25.83
CA PRO A 94 25.53 -4.02 26.92
C PRO A 94 24.11 -4.54 27.22
N ASN A 95 23.10 -3.68 27.04
CA ASN A 95 21.71 -3.96 27.40
C ASN A 95 20.80 -4.00 26.16
N PHE A 96 21.37 -4.04 24.95
CA PHE A 96 20.62 -3.92 23.68
C PHE A 96 19.53 -4.99 23.51
N TRP A 97 19.78 -6.21 24.02
CA TRP A 97 18.83 -7.32 23.95
C TRP A 97 17.89 -7.39 25.16
N GLU A 98 18.04 -6.48 26.12
CA GLU A 98 17.15 -6.37 27.27
C GLU A 98 15.98 -5.47 26.89
N ILE A 99 14.78 -5.84 27.33
CA ILE A 99 13.62 -4.96 27.19
C ILE A 99 13.84 -3.76 28.12
N GLY A 100 13.77 -2.55 27.58
CA GLY A 100 13.90 -1.31 28.33
C GLY A 100 12.65 -1.04 29.17
N GLU A 101 12.10 0.18 29.07
CA GLU A 101 10.84 0.47 29.74
C GLU A 101 9.69 -0.39 29.19
N PRO A 102 8.78 -0.87 30.05
CA PRO A 102 7.60 -1.60 29.61
C PRO A 102 6.80 -0.79 28.58
N LEU A 103 6.36 -1.44 27.50
CA LEU A 103 5.55 -0.82 26.44
C LEU A 103 4.10 -0.53 26.87
N GLU A 104 3.84 -0.33 28.16
CA GLU A 104 2.52 -0.02 28.71
C GLU A 104 1.85 1.21 28.07
N PRO A 105 2.57 2.31 27.73
CA PRO A 105 1.95 3.45 27.06
C PRO A 105 1.80 3.26 25.54
N PHE A 106 2.27 2.15 24.94
CA PHE A 106 2.24 1.98 23.50
C PHE A 106 0.84 1.62 23.00
N PRO A 107 0.14 2.51 22.27
CA PRO A 107 -1.21 2.23 21.79
C PRO A 107 -1.17 1.22 20.64
N VAL A 108 -1.47 -0.05 20.92
CA VAL A 108 -1.63 -1.06 19.87
C VAL A 108 -3.05 -0.97 19.28
N THR A 109 -3.21 -0.19 18.21
CA THR A 109 -4.47 -0.17 17.45
C THR A 109 -4.48 -1.30 16.43
N ILE A 110 -5.21 -2.37 16.72
CA ILE A 110 -5.42 -3.47 15.77
C ILE A 110 -6.60 -3.10 14.87
N LYS A 111 -6.39 -3.08 13.54
CA LYS A 111 -7.46 -2.91 12.55
C LYS A 111 -7.59 -4.15 11.68
N PRO A 112 -8.82 -4.62 11.38
CA PRO A 112 -8.99 -5.72 10.47
C PRO A 112 -8.47 -5.34 9.08
N PRO A 113 -7.81 -6.26 8.36
CA PRO A 113 -7.25 -5.96 7.05
C PRO A 113 -8.36 -5.72 6.02
N VAL A 114 -8.31 -4.58 5.34
CA VAL A 114 -9.27 -4.21 4.26
C VAL A 114 -9.13 -5.13 3.04
N VAL A 115 -7.93 -5.66 2.80
CA VAL A 115 -7.64 -6.57 1.68
C VAL A 115 -7.27 -7.93 2.24
N ALA A 116 -7.94 -8.99 1.76
CA ALA A 116 -7.59 -10.36 2.12
C ALA A 116 -6.17 -10.73 1.68
N LEU A 117 -5.42 -11.40 2.56
CA LEU A 117 -4.07 -11.92 2.34
C LEU A 117 -3.07 -10.85 1.85
N PRO A 118 -2.94 -9.69 2.53
CA PRO A 118 -2.18 -8.56 2.01
C PRO A 118 -0.68 -8.89 1.88
N ILE A 119 -0.14 -9.71 2.80
CA ILE A 119 1.27 -10.12 2.78
C ILE A 119 1.57 -11.02 1.58
N LEU A 120 0.73 -12.02 1.30
CA LEU A 120 0.94 -12.93 0.17
C LEU A 120 0.81 -12.19 -1.16
N LYS A 121 -0.16 -11.28 -1.29
CA LYS A 121 -0.30 -10.44 -2.49
C LYS A 121 0.89 -9.51 -2.71
N ARG A 122 1.47 -8.96 -1.64
CA ARG A 122 2.62 -8.05 -1.73
C ARG A 122 3.92 -8.76 -2.09
N LEU A 123 4.12 -9.98 -1.58
CA LEU A 123 5.32 -10.76 -1.87
C LEU A 123 5.31 -11.36 -3.27
N GLY A 124 4.13 -11.66 -3.81
CA GLY A 124 4.00 -12.29 -5.12
C GLY A 124 4.49 -13.75 -5.11
N GLU A 125 4.66 -14.32 -6.30
CA GLU A 125 5.14 -15.70 -6.45
C GLU A 125 6.68 -15.76 -6.45
N PRO A 126 7.29 -16.55 -5.56
CA PRO A 126 8.74 -16.77 -5.58
C PRO A 126 9.18 -17.51 -6.85
N ALA A 127 10.30 -17.10 -7.45
CA ALA A 127 10.81 -17.70 -8.69
C ALA A 127 11.19 -19.19 -8.58
N PHE A 128 11.44 -19.69 -7.37
CA PHE A 128 11.77 -21.11 -7.13
C PHE A 128 10.55 -22.01 -6.99
N MET A 129 9.34 -21.45 -6.98
CA MET A 129 8.11 -22.24 -6.90
C MET A 129 7.81 -22.86 -8.27
N ILE A 130 7.77 -24.18 -8.31
CA ILE A 130 7.40 -24.96 -9.50
C ILE A 130 6.16 -25.77 -9.11
N GLY A 131 5.00 -25.44 -9.69
CA GLY A 131 3.72 -26.10 -9.41
C GLY A 131 2.71 -25.15 -8.78
N ASP A 132 2.13 -25.55 -7.65
CA ASP A 132 1.08 -24.79 -6.96
C ASP A 132 1.59 -23.44 -6.45
N SER A 133 0.77 -22.40 -6.55
CA SER A 133 1.10 -21.04 -6.11
C SER A 133 1.28 -20.93 -4.60
N LEU A 134 2.07 -19.94 -4.18
CA LEU A 134 2.34 -19.66 -2.75
C LEU A 134 1.01 -19.33 -2.05
N GLN A 135 0.15 -18.60 -2.75
CA GLN A 135 -1.18 -18.21 -2.33
C GLN A 135 -2.08 -19.43 -2.13
N SER A 136 -1.98 -20.45 -2.97
CA SER A 136 -2.74 -21.70 -2.82
C SER A 136 -2.32 -22.46 -1.57
N GLN A 137 -1.01 -22.55 -1.31
CA GLN A 137 -0.47 -23.30 -0.18
C GLN A 137 -0.65 -22.59 1.16
N LEU A 138 -0.36 -21.29 1.22
CA LEU A 138 -0.37 -20.51 2.45
C LEU A 138 -1.66 -19.73 2.70
N GLY A 139 -2.48 -19.51 1.66
CA GLY A 139 -3.74 -18.77 1.77
C GLY A 139 -4.65 -19.28 2.90
N PRO A 140 -4.94 -20.58 3.00
CA PRO A 140 -5.78 -21.12 4.07
C PRO A 140 -5.19 -20.88 5.46
N VAL A 141 -3.87 -20.99 5.61
CA VAL A 141 -3.16 -20.78 6.88
C VAL A 141 -3.25 -19.32 7.30
N TYR A 142 -2.93 -18.39 6.40
CA TYR A 142 -3.00 -16.96 6.68
C TYR A 142 -4.44 -16.50 6.96
N GLN A 143 -5.43 -17.08 6.28
CA GLN A 143 -6.83 -16.79 6.56
C GLN A 143 -7.22 -17.23 7.98
N ALA A 144 -6.92 -18.47 8.36
CA ALA A 144 -7.22 -18.97 9.70
C ALA A 144 -6.51 -18.17 10.81
N ILE A 145 -5.26 -17.77 10.59
CA ILE A 145 -4.51 -16.90 11.51
C ILE A 145 -5.17 -15.53 11.62
N THR A 146 -5.58 -14.93 10.49
CA THR A 146 -6.23 -13.61 10.48
C THR A 146 -7.56 -13.64 11.24
N GLU A 147 -8.39 -14.65 10.98
CA GLU A 147 -9.67 -14.83 11.68
C GLU A 147 -9.46 -14.99 13.20
N LYS A 148 -8.47 -15.80 13.61
CA LYS A 148 -8.15 -15.98 15.03
C LYS A 148 -7.58 -14.71 15.66
N ALA A 149 -6.73 -13.98 14.96
CA ALA A 149 -6.15 -12.74 15.46
C ALA A 149 -7.20 -11.65 15.66
N VAL A 150 -8.14 -11.51 14.70
CA VAL A 150 -9.29 -10.60 14.83
C VAL A 150 -10.17 -11.02 16.01
N ALA A 151 -10.45 -12.32 16.16
CA ALA A 151 -11.23 -12.82 17.30
C ALA A 151 -10.54 -12.55 18.65
N VAL A 152 -9.21 -12.64 18.75
CA VAL A 152 -8.47 -12.31 19.98
C VAL A 152 -8.44 -10.80 20.24
N ALA A 153 -8.30 -9.99 19.19
CA ALA A 153 -8.24 -8.54 19.31
C ALA A 153 -9.57 -7.89 19.71
N PHE A 154 -10.70 -8.49 19.32
CA PHE A 154 -12.04 -7.90 19.53
C PHE A 154 -13.02 -8.79 20.31
N GLY A 155 -12.63 -10.02 20.68
CA GLY A 155 -13.51 -10.99 21.32
C GLY A 155 -13.76 -10.75 22.81
N ASP A 156 -12.88 -10.02 23.49
CA ASP A 156 -12.98 -9.76 24.93
C ASP A 156 -13.93 -8.58 25.28
N ASP A 157 -14.42 -7.85 24.28
CA ASP A 157 -15.37 -6.73 24.46
C ASP A 157 -16.84 -7.16 24.59
N GLU A 158 -17.19 -8.39 24.19
CA GLU A 158 -18.56 -8.90 24.30
C GLU A 158 -18.84 -9.49 25.69
N GLU A 159 -17.88 -10.19 26.31
CA GLU A 159 -18.08 -10.80 27.65
C GLU A 159 -18.20 -9.75 28.77
N GLN A 160 -17.56 -8.57 28.62
CA GLN A 160 -17.69 -7.48 29.59
C GLN A 160 -19.00 -6.68 29.46
N LYS A 161 -19.65 -6.72 28.28
CA LYS A 161 -20.97 -6.08 28.08
C LYS A 161 -22.10 -6.91 28.66
N GLU A 162 -22.03 -8.24 28.57
CA GLU A 162 -23.03 -9.14 29.18
C GLU A 162 -22.94 -9.16 30.72
N ALA A 163 -21.73 -9.09 31.30
CA ALA A 163 -21.56 -9.04 32.75
C ALA A 163 -22.16 -7.77 33.40
N LYS A 164 -22.16 -6.62 32.69
CA LYS A 164 -22.76 -5.37 33.20
C LYS A 164 -24.26 -5.25 32.98
N THR A 165 -24.86 -6.06 32.10
CA THR A 165 -26.33 -6.06 31.90
C THR A 165 -27.07 -7.00 32.86
N GLY A 166 -26.39 -8.00 33.44
CA GLY A 166 -26.99 -8.96 34.39
C GLY A 166 -27.14 -8.48 35.85
N GLU A 167 -26.50 -7.37 36.26
CA GLU A 167 -26.53 -6.88 37.66
C GLU A 167 -27.56 -5.77 37.93
N ARG A 168 -28.45 -5.46 36.97
CA ARG A 168 -29.47 -4.39 37.10
C ARG A 168 -30.93 -4.88 37.12
N GLU A 169 -31.17 -6.11 37.54
CA GLU A 169 -32.53 -6.57 37.90
C GLU A 169 -32.56 -7.04 39.37
N PHE A 170 -32.73 -6.08 40.28
CA PHE A 170 -33.32 -6.26 41.61
C PHE A 170 -34.26 -5.08 41.91
#